data_AF-G4ZSJ5-F1
#
_entry.id   AF-G4ZSJ5-F1
#
_cell.length_a   1.000
_cell.length_b   1.000
_cell.length_c   1.000
_cell.angle_alpha   90.00
_cell.angle_beta   90.00
_cell.angle_gamma   90.00
#
_symmetry.space_group_name_H-M   'P 1'
#
loop_
_entity.id
_entity.type
_entity.pdbx_description
1 polymer ?
#
loop_
_entity_poly.entity_id
_entity_poly.type
_entity_poly.pdbx_seq_one_letter_code
_entity_poly.pdbx_strand_id
1 'polypeptide(L)' 'FVERLQKRRRLIQHQHQYKLLRSIPPTSNVVERFFSVARITLGHERNGLHPITLEQILFLRQNASYWNVGTVDGL' A
#
# COMPACT_ATOMS: atom_id res chain seq x y z
N PHE A 1 39.56 -1.88 -14.33
CA PHE A 1 38.98 -0.53 -14.54
C PHE A 1 37.87 -0.56 -15.60
N VAL A 2 38.16 -1.06 -16.81
CA VAL A 2 37.21 -1.16 -17.94
C VAL A 2 35.97 -2.01 -17.61
N GLU A 3 36.14 -3.13 -16.91
CA GLU A 3 35.00 -3.98 -16.53
C GLU A 3 33.99 -3.27 -15.60
N ARG A 4 34.47 -2.42 -14.68
CA ARG A 4 33.60 -1.63 -13.80
C ARG A 4 32.79 -0.61 -14.61
N LEU A 5 33.39 -0.02 -15.64
CA LEU A 5 32.72 0.90 -16.56
C LEU A 5 31.67 0.17 -17.40
N GLN A 6 32.00 -1.03 -17.91
CA GLN A 6 31.05 -1.86 -18.64
C GLN A 6 29.87 -2.33 -17.77
N LYS A 7 30.13 -2.73 -16.51
CA LYS A 7 29.08 -3.08 -15.54
C LYS A 7 28.15 -1.90 -15.25
N ARG A 8 28.70 -0.70 -15.04
CA ARG A 8 27.90 0.53 -14.85
C ARG A 8 27.05 0.85 -16.07
N ARG A 9 27.60 0.73 -17.28
CA ARG A 9 26.82 0.92 -18.53
C ARG A 9 25.68 -0.09 -18.66
N ARG A 10 25.89 -1.36 -18.34
CA ARG A 10 24.83 -2.39 -18.33
C ARG A 10 23.74 -2.08 -17.30
N LEU A 11 24.10 -1.63 -16.10
CA LEU A 11 23.15 -1.23 -15.07
C LEU A 11 22.31 -0.01 -15.47
N ILE A 12 22.94 0.99 -16.12
CA ILE A 12 22.24 2.17 -16.65
C ILE A 12 21.29 1.79 -17.79
N GLN A 13 21.72 0.88 -18.68
CA GLN A 13 20.86 0.38 -19.76
C GLN A 13 19.67 -0.45 -19.26
N HIS A 14 19.81 -1.13 -18.12
CA HIS A 14 18.74 -1.91 -17.47
C HIS A 14 17.99 -1.15 -16.37
N GLN A 15 18.08 0.18 -16.30
CA GLN A 15 17.22 0.93 -15.41
C GLN A 15 15.79 0.90 -15.95
N HIS A 16 15.00 -0.03 -15.42
CA HIS A 16 13.56 -0.02 -15.57
C HIS A 16 13.03 1.22 -14.86
N GLN A 17 12.63 2.22 -15.65
CA GLN A 17 11.96 3.39 -15.11
C GLN A 17 10.56 2.99 -14.68
N TYR A 18 10.39 2.75 -13.38
CA TYR A 18 9.07 2.60 -12.78
C TYR A 18 8.34 3.93 -12.90
N LYS A 19 7.38 4.01 -13.82
CA LYS A 19 6.59 5.23 -14.12
C LYS A 19 5.99 5.86 -12.86
N LEU A 20 5.71 5.05 -11.84
CA LEU A 20 5.04 5.46 -10.61
C LEU A 20 5.93 5.38 -9.36
N LEU A 21 7.26 5.35 -9.49
CA LEU A 21 8.16 5.26 -8.33
C LEU A 21 7.90 6.36 -7.29
N ARG A 22 7.50 7.56 -7.76
CA ARG A 22 7.18 8.71 -6.91
C ARG A 22 5.91 8.52 -6.07
N SER A 23 5.01 7.60 -6.43
CA SER A 23 3.81 7.32 -5.64
C SER A 23 4.08 6.31 -4.53
N ILE A 24 5.19 5.58 -4.58
CA ILE A 24 5.58 4.63 -3.54
C ILE A 24 6.25 5.46 -2.45
N PRO A 25 5.66 5.54 -1.25
CA PRO A 25 6.30 6.27 -0.17
C PRO A 25 7.65 5.63 0.17
N PRO A 26 8.66 6.43 0.56
CA PRO A 26 10.00 5.92 0.87
C PRO A 26 10.03 5.09 2.17
N THR A 27 8.94 5.06 2.94
CA THR A 27 8.85 4.38 4.24
C THR A 27 7.54 3.60 4.38
N SER A 28 7.58 2.57 5.22
CA SER A 28 6.45 1.67 5.52
C SER A 28 5.44 2.26 6.51
N ASN A 29 5.56 3.53 6.89
CA ASN A 29 4.77 4.16 7.96
C ASN A 29 3.24 4.02 7.74
N VAL A 30 2.78 4.13 6.49
CA VAL A 30 1.36 3.95 6.14
C VAL A 30 0.89 2.54 6.49
N VAL A 31 1.70 1.53 6.20
CA VAL A 31 1.41 0.12 6.48
C VAL A 31 1.47 -0.18 7.97
N GLU A 32 2.46 0.38 8.68
CA GLU A 32 2.58 0.23 10.14
C GLU A 32 1.39 0.85 10.89
N ARG A 33 0.95 2.04 10.48
CA ARG A 33 -0.26 2.68 11.03
C ARG A 33 -1.51 1.85 10.75
N PHE A 34 -1.63 1.31 9.53
CA PHE A 34 -2.73 0.42 9.14
C PHE A 34 -2.81 -0.82 10.05
N PHE A 35 -1.70 -1.54 10.22
CA PHE A 35 -1.69 -2.75 11.07
C PHE A 35 -1.80 -2.43 12.57
N SER A 36 -1.38 -1.25 13.01
CA SER A 36 -1.61 -0.81 14.38
C SER A 36 -3.10 -0.63 14.68
N VAL A 37 -3.85 -0.04 13.74
CA VAL A 37 -5.32 0.07 13.83
C VAL A 37 -5.97 -1.30 13.74
N ALA A 38 -5.55 -2.13 12.77
CA ALA A 38 -6.06 -3.49 12.61
C ALA A 38 -5.89 -4.32 13.88
N ARG A 39 -4.74 -4.21 14.56
CA ARG A 39 -4.48 -4.88 15.83
C ARG A 39 -5.45 -4.44 16.94
N ILE A 40 -5.78 -3.14 17.01
CA ILE A 40 -6.76 -2.64 17.99
C ILE A 40 -8.16 -3.16 17.65
N THR A 41 -8.55 -3.13 16.38
CA THR A 41 -9.83 -3.65 15.89
C THR A 41 -9.96 -5.17 16.16
N LEU A 42 -8.89 -5.93 15.94
CA LEU A 42 -8.84 -7.38 16.21
C LEU A 42 -8.79 -7.71 17.72
N GLY A 43 -8.14 -6.85 18.51
CA GLY A 43 -7.94 -7.07 19.95
C GLY A 43 -9.19 -6.86 20.79
N HIS A 44 -10.10 -5.97 20.36
CA HIS A 44 -11.31 -5.61 21.13
C HIS A 44 -12.54 -6.48 20.79
N GLU A 45 -12.74 -6.85 19.52
CA GLU A 45 -13.96 -7.51 19.02
C GLU A 45 -13.84 -9.05 19.00
N ARG A 46 -13.41 -9.66 20.12
CA ARG A 46 -12.82 -11.00 20.08
C ARG A 46 -13.74 -12.23 20.02
N ASN A 47 -15.02 -12.15 19.66
CA ASN A 47 -15.89 -13.35 19.74
C ASN A 47 -16.67 -13.77 18.47
N GLY A 48 -16.40 -13.23 17.27
CA GLY A 48 -17.13 -13.77 16.09
C GLY A 48 -16.81 -13.22 14.71
N LEU A 49 -15.85 -12.31 14.54
CA LEU A 49 -15.53 -11.79 13.21
C LEU A 49 -14.68 -12.79 12.41
N HIS A 50 -15.23 -13.23 11.27
CA HIS A 50 -14.48 -14.02 10.30
C HIS A 50 -13.34 -13.17 9.71
N PRO A 51 -12.15 -13.74 9.44
CA PRO A 51 -11.02 -12.99 8.87
C PRO A 51 -11.37 -12.16 7.63
N ILE A 52 -12.22 -12.70 6.75
CA ILE A 52 -12.69 -11.99 5.55
C ILE A 52 -13.44 -10.69 5.86
N THR A 53 -14.26 -10.69 6.92
CA THR A 53 -15.05 -9.54 7.33
C THR A 53 -14.15 -8.45 7.90
N LEU A 54 -13.11 -8.85 8.64
CA LEU A 54 -12.10 -7.93 9.13
C LEU A 54 -11.34 -7.26 7.99
N GLU A 55 -10.88 -8.03 7.00
CA GLU A 55 -10.19 -7.50 5.82
C GLU A 55 -11.06 -6.50 5.06
N GLN A 56 -12.34 -6.81 4.87
CA GLN A 56 -13.31 -5.91 4.23
C GLN A 56 -13.49 -4.60 5.01
N ILE A 57 -13.66 -4.67 6.34
CA ILE A 57 -13.82 -3.48 7.18
C ILE A 57 -12.56 -2.60 7.13
N LEU A 58 -11.38 -3.20 7.21
CA LEU A 58 -10.11 -2.47 7.15
C LEU A 58 -9.88 -1.83 5.78
N PHE A 59 -10.21 -2.54 4.69
CA PHE A 59 -10.14 -2.00 3.34
C PHE A 59 -11.04 -0.77 3.17
N LEU A 60 -12.30 -0.85 3.62
CA LEU A 60 -13.24 0.25 3.54
C LEU A 60 -12.80 1.45 4.38
N ARG A 61 -12.34 1.21 5.62
CA ARG A 61 -11.84 2.29 6.49
C ARG A 61 -10.62 3.00 5.90
N GLN A 62 -9.65 2.25 5.40
CA GLN A 62 -8.42 2.84 4.86
C GLN A 62 -8.66 3.68 3.61
N ASN A 63 -9.67 3.31 2.82
CA ASN A 63 -10.00 3.98 1.57
C ASN A 63 -11.19 4.95 1.69
N ALA A 64 -11.66 5.27 2.90
CA ALA A 64 -12.86 6.08 3.10
C ALA A 64 -12.82 7.43 2.35
N SER A 65 -11.65 8.03 2.17
CA SER A 65 -11.49 9.28 1.42
C SER A 65 -11.75 9.16 -0.10
N TYR A 66 -11.71 7.94 -0.66
CA TYR A 66 -11.96 7.70 -2.08
C TYR A 66 -13.45 7.50 -2.40
N TRP A 67 -14.28 7.28 -1.38
CA TRP A 67 -15.71 7.03 -1.52
C TRP A 67 -16.47 8.22 -0.95
N ASN A 68 -16.94 9.12 -1.82
CA ASN A 68 -17.82 10.23 -1.44
C ASN A 68 -19.19 10.07 -2.10
N VAL A 69 -20.18 10.86 -1.67
CA VAL A 69 -21.57 10.82 -2.22
C VAL A 69 -21.57 11.01 -3.74
N GLY A 70 -20.68 11.86 -4.27
CA GLY A 70 -20.52 12.06 -5.71
C GLY A 70 -19.98 10.86 -6.48
N THR A 71 -19.32 9.90 -5.81
CA THR A 71 -18.90 8.63 -6.42
C THR A 71 -20.11 7.71 -6.69
N VAL A 72 -21.20 7.86 -5.92
CA VAL A 72 -22.42 7.03 -6.03
C VAL A 72 -23.44 7.68 -6.97
N ASP A 73 -23.56 9.01 -6.95
CA ASP A 73 -24.49 9.76 -7.82
C ASP A 73 -24.08 9.80 -9.32
N GLY A 74 -22.87 9.36 -9.64
CA GLY A 74 -22.33 9.34 -11.01
C GLY A 74 -22.47 8.00 -11.75
N LEU A 75 -23.15 7.01 -11.17
CA LEU A 75 -23.44 5.69 -11.76
C LEU A 75 -24.90 5.61 -12.23
#